data_AF-A0A1E3QQU4-F1
#
_entry.id   AF-A0A1E3QQU4-F1
#
_cell.length_a   1.000
_cell.length_b   1.000
_cell.length_c   1.000
_cell.angle_alpha   90.00
_cell.angle_beta   90.00
_cell.angle_gamma   90.00
#
_symmetry.space_group_name_H-M   'P 1'
#
loop_
_entity.id
_entity.type
_entity.pdbx_description
1 polymer ?
#
loop_
_entity_poly.entity_id
_entity_poly.type
_entity_poly.pdbx_seq_one_letter_code
_entity_poly.pdbx_strand_id
1 'polypeptide(L)'
;MTDTQLAPLEGSPLKDSADLASLVESLTQKLERSTALEAALQTSLTEYKQQLTVAMGADATTHLTAEIAQLNIQLAKERQLRHTADTECNGLRKEIQDLSESLFSEANAMVSDARREAYDYQVRNTRLTQDMDNKKDYIEMLESQLSDLKDTFRRMEDESILNLSGSNVHLALVSRLSVAEEDEPRPETRPEGPSNRNSVMSIRNVQDDDAHKATHHTAIYAPLLRGVRFDLPGYDDFKWFVTMISDPGFVYELSGLNTSIYFNRIYKQDVEATLNLAAAPKVSFFTRKTFIKHLADGNVIIEPISGINETYRHNFSKKSTIAEADTEYVTTNMYLYPKDSPPIATKEHCAFCGESRNDVLEHSRLYYLRIVPQKTEETYPMCQYCLGRIRAVCEFFSTVRLISKGVVVSFRNKDDVENSYRKCYVMLLKLRAKMLWARAGIWDNGENVILLSDEDLMTHLRRLYPKP
;
A
#
# COMPACT_ATOMS: atom_id res chain seq x y z
N MET A 1 17.15 87.78 -10.89
CA MET A 1 16.04 88.58 -10.34
C MET A 1 16.34 88.74 -8.86
N THR A 2 17.06 89.76 -8.45
CA THR A 2 16.59 91.15 -8.37
C THR A 2 17.72 92.13 -8.68
N ASP A 3 17.43 93.05 -9.62
CA ASP A 3 18.17 94.29 -9.84
C ASP A 3 18.07 95.18 -8.59
N THR A 4 19.20 95.64 -8.07
CA THR A 4 19.24 96.70 -7.07
C THR A 4 20.06 97.86 -7.63
N GLN A 5 19.35 98.94 -7.95
CA GLN A 5 19.83 100.17 -8.54
C GLN A 5 20.91 100.85 -7.67
N LEU A 6 22.06 101.19 -8.26
CA LEU A 6 23.00 102.15 -7.67
C LEU A 6 22.48 103.57 -7.90
N ALA A 7 22.15 104.28 -6.83
CA ALA A 7 21.89 105.71 -6.84
C ALA A 7 23.22 106.51 -6.88
N PRO A 8 23.30 107.63 -7.61
CA PRO A 8 24.49 108.48 -7.64
C PRO A 8 24.50 109.40 -6.42
N LEU A 9 25.60 109.42 -5.65
CA LEU A 9 25.81 110.41 -4.60
C LEU A 9 26.62 111.58 -5.16
N GLU A 10 25.93 112.71 -5.27
CA GLU A 10 26.44 114.03 -5.66
C GLU A 10 27.54 114.52 -4.71
N GLY A 11 28.50 115.25 -5.29
CA GLY A 11 29.63 115.82 -4.57
C GLY A 11 29.28 117.10 -3.80
N SER A 12 29.88 117.21 -2.61
CA SER A 12 30.11 118.48 -1.91
C SER A 12 31.55 118.49 -1.40
N PRO A 13 32.32 119.60 -1.56
CA PRO A 13 33.75 119.61 -1.28
C PRO A 13 33.98 119.78 0.23
N LEU A 14 34.47 118.73 0.89
CA LEU A 14 34.94 118.81 2.27
C LEU A 14 36.42 119.20 2.28
N LYS A 15 36.68 120.44 2.65
CA LYS A 15 38.00 120.94 3.09
C LYS A 15 38.19 120.40 4.51
N ASP A 16 39.17 119.51 4.71
CA ASP A 16 40.03 119.36 5.90
C ASP A 16 40.78 118.01 5.83
N SER A 17 42.12 118.02 5.89
CA SER A 17 42.96 116.83 5.70
C SER A 17 42.87 115.80 6.83
N ALA A 18 42.23 116.15 7.95
CA ALA A 18 42.04 115.26 9.10
C ALA A 18 40.83 114.32 8.94
N ASP A 19 39.76 114.78 8.25
CA ASP A 19 38.54 113.99 8.04
C ASP A 19 38.70 112.92 6.96
N LEU A 20 39.60 113.16 5.98
CA LEU A 20 39.93 112.16 4.97
C LEU A 20 40.70 110.98 5.56
N ALA A 21 41.61 111.23 6.50
CA ALA A 21 42.40 110.18 7.17
C ALA A 21 41.51 109.28 8.04
N SER A 22 40.59 109.86 8.82
CA SER A 22 39.66 109.10 9.66
C SER A 22 38.65 108.29 8.83
N LEU A 23 38.21 108.82 7.69
CA LEU A 23 37.34 108.11 6.75
C LEU A 23 38.08 106.97 6.04
N VAL A 24 39.32 107.18 5.63
CA VAL A 24 40.17 106.12 5.04
C VAL A 24 40.38 105.01 6.05
N GLU A 25 40.66 105.32 7.32
CA GLU A 25 40.86 104.31 8.36
C GLU A 25 39.57 103.53 8.72
N SER A 26 38.43 104.21 8.69
CA SER A 26 37.10 103.58 8.80
C SER A 26 36.80 102.64 7.63
N LEU A 27 37.18 103.03 6.41
CA LEU A 27 36.97 102.23 5.20
C LEU A 27 37.94 101.06 5.11
N THR A 28 39.20 101.21 5.49
CA THR A 28 40.16 100.10 5.56
C THR A 28 39.74 99.08 6.61
N GLN A 29 39.29 99.54 7.80
CA GLN A 29 38.77 98.64 8.82
C GLN A 29 37.51 97.87 8.37
N LYS A 30 36.62 98.51 7.60
CA LYS A 30 35.46 97.83 7.01
C LYS A 30 35.87 96.83 5.94
N LEU A 31 36.87 97.16 5.12
CA LEU A 31 37.39 96.25 4.09
C LEU A 31 38.05 95.03 4.74
N GLU A 32 38.86 95.22 5.76
CA GLU A 32 39.49 94.14 6.54
C GLU A 32 38.45 93.23 7.22
N ARG A 33 37.36 93.81 7.75
CA ARG A 33 36.24 93.01 8.29
C ARG A 33 35.51 92.23 7.20
N SER A 34 35.34 92.82 6.01
CA SER A 34 34.70 92.14 4.87
C SER A 34 35.54 90.98 4.36
N THR A 35 36.85 91.18 4.19
CA THR A 35 37.76 90.13 3.72
C THR A 35 37.92 89.03 4.77
N ALA A 36 37.94 89.35 6.06
CA ALA A 36 37.93 88.36 7.14
C ALA A 36 36.63 87.54 7.15
N LEU A 37 35.48 88.17 6.89
CA LEU A 37 34.19 87.49 6.81
C LEU A 37 34.10 86.58 5.58
N GLU A 38 34.60 87.04 4.43
CA GLU A 38 34.70 86.22 3.21
C GLU A 38 35.60 85.01 3.41
N ALA A 39 36.76 85.19 4.06
CA ALA A 39 37.65 84.09 4.40
C ALA A 39 36.98 83.07 5.33
N ALA A 40 36.25 83.52 6.36
CA ALA A 40 35.50 82.66 7.27
C ALA A 40 34.33 81.92 6.58
N LEU A 41 33.69 82.56 5.60
CA LEU A 41 32.64 81.93 4.79
C LEU A 41 33.23 80.87 3.85
N GLN A 42 34.42 81.12 3.29
CA GLN A 42 35.11 80.13 2.44
C GLN A 42 35.55 78.91 3.26
N THR A 43 36.08 79.10 4.46
CA THR A 43 36.47 77.97 5.33
C THR A 43 35.26 77.13 5.73
N SER A 44 34.15 77.76 6.14
CA SER A 44 32.91 77.02 6.47
C SER A 44 32.31 76.29 5.26
N LEU A 45 32.39 76.85 4.05
CA LEU A 45 31.98 76.15 2.81
C LEU A 45 32.88 74.96 2.51
N THR A 46 34.19 75.06 2.73
CA THR A 46 35.10 73.91 2.54
C THR A 46 34.84 72.82 3.56
N GLU A 47 34.59 73.17 4.82
CA GLU A 47 34.22 72.24 5.87
C GLU A 47 32.88 71.55 5.56
N TYR A 48 31.87 72.30 5.11
CA TYR A 48 30.57 71.75 4.74
C TYR A 48 30.68 70.80 3.53
N LYS A 49 31.50 71.14 2.53
CA LYS A 49 31.79 70.25 1.39
C LYS A 49 32.50 68.97 1.83
N GLN A 50 33.46 69.08 2.75
CA GLN A 50 34.19 67.93 3.28
C GLN A 50 33.27 67.02 4.11
N GLN A 51 32.38 67.59 4.93
CA GLN A 51 31.36 66.84 5.65
C GLN A 51 30.37 66.15 4.70
N LEU A 52 29.98 66.80 3.60
CA LEU A 52 29.09 66.19 2.60
C LEU A 52 29.76 65.00 1.89
N THR A 53 31.04 65.09 1.55
CA THR A 53 31.80 63.99 0.94
C THR A 53 31.97 62.80 1.89
N VAL A 54 32.12 63.06 3.19
CA VAL A 54 32.21 62.00 4.22
C VAL A 54 30.84 61.37 4.47
N ALA A 55 29.77 62.17 4.49
CA ALA A 55 28.39 61.70 4.69
C ALA A 55 27.87 60.86 3.50
N MET A 56 28.30 61.17 2.27
CA MET A 56 27.89 60.46 1.06
C MET A 56 28.79 59.25 0.71
N GLY A 57 29.76 58.90 1.55
CA GLY A 57 30.59 57.69 1.45
C GLY A 57 30.80 57.17 0.02
N ALA A 58 31.69 57.81 -0.75
CA ALA A 58 31.99 57.44 -2.14
C ALA A 58 32.28 55.93 -2.30
N ASP A 59 32.87 55.31 -1.27
CA ASP A 59 33.18 53.87 -1.24
C ASP A 59 31.94 52.98 -1.08
N ALA A 60 30.92 53.43 -0.31
CA ALA A 60 29.69 52.68 -0.12
C ALA A 60 28.79 52.73 -1.37
N THR A 61 28.70 53.89 -2.02
CA THR A 61 27.92 54.05 -3.26
C THR A 61 28.53 53.27 -4.42
N THR A 62 29.85 53.29 -4.57
CA THR A 62 30.56 52.51 -5.61
C THR A 62 30.44 51.00 -5.37
N HIS A 63 30.60 50.53 -4.13
CA HIS A 63 30.39 49.12 -3.78
C HIS A 63 28.97 48.64 -4.11
N LEU A 64 27.95 49.41 -3.70
CA LEU A 64 26.54 49.09 -4.00
C LEU A 64 26.27 49.07 -5.51
N THR A 65 26.83 50.01 -6.28
CA THR A 65 26.67 49.99 -7.75
C THR A 65 27.35 48.80 -8.42
N ALA A 66 28.51 48.36 -7.91
CA ALA A 66 29.20 47.18 -8.37
C ALA A 66 28.40 45.90 -8.05
N GLU A 67 27.84 45.81 -6.84
CA GLU A 67 26.97 44.71 -6.42
C GLU A 67 25.68 44.64 -7.25
N ILE A 68 25.04 45.77 -7.52
CA ILE A 68 23.87 45.85 -8.40
C ILE A 68 24.22 45.38 -9.82
N ALA A 69 25.39 45.76 -10.35
CA ALA A 69 25.84 45.30 -11.65
C ALA A 69 26.07 43.77 -11.67
N GLN A 70 26.66 43.21 -10.62
CA GLN A 70 26.86 41.76 -10.49
C GLN A 70 25.53 41.00 -10.36
N LEU A 71 24.60 41.50 -9.55
CA LEU A 71 23.26 40.92 -9.38
C LEU A 71 22.47 40.94 -10.69
N ASN A 72 22.58 42.02 -11.48
CA ASN A 72 21.93 42.09 -12.80
C ASN A 72 22.49 41.05 -13.78
N ILE A 73 23.81 40.78 -13.75
CA ILE A 73 24.43 39.74 -14.57
C ILE A 73 23.94 38.35 -14.14
N GLN A 74 23.88 38.08 -12.84
CA GLN A 74 23.36 36.81 -12.32
C GLN A 74 21.89 36.62 -12.67
N LEU A 75 21.08 37.67 -12.52
CA LEU A 75 19.66 37.67 -12.84
C LEU A 75 19.41 37.44 -14.35
N ALA A 76 20.27 37.96 -15.22
CA ALA A 76 20.21 37.68 -16.66
C ALA A 76 20.52 36.20 -16.98
N LYS A 77 21.56 35.62 -16.35
CA LYS A 77 21.90 34.20 -16.49
C LYS A 77 20.77 33.30 -16.00
N GLU A 78 20.21 33.62 -14.84
CA GLU A 78 19.11 32.86 -14.24
C GLU A 78 17.85 32.92 -15.11
N ARG A 79 17.54 34.08 -15.71
CA ARG A 79 16.44 34.22 -16.67
C ARG A 79 16.63 33.36 -17.91
N GLN A 80 17.85 33.25 -18.43
CA GLN A 80 18.15 32.41 -19.58
C GLN A 80 17.97 30.92 -19.26
N LEU A 81 18.49 30.46 -18.10
CA LEU A 81 18.32 29.09 -17.64
C LEU A 81 16.85 28.74 -17.39
N ARG A 82 16.09 29.68 -16.81
CA ARG A 82 14.65 29.50 -16.62
C ARG A 82 13.92 29.40 -17.95
N HIS A 83 14.27 30.23 -18.93
CA HIS A 83 13.66 30.15 -20.25
C HIS A 83 13.93 28.79 -20.93
N THR A 84 15.16 28.27 -20.86
CA THR A 84 15.46 26.94 -21.43
C THR A 84 14.69 25.84 -20.72
N ALA A 85 14.63 25.88 -19.39
CA ALA A 85 13.84 24.94 -18.60
C ALA A 85 12.34 25.02 -18.92
N ASP A 86 11.79 26.23 -19.08
CA ASP A 86 10.38 26.45 -19.43
C ASP A 86 10.06 25.89 -20.83
N THR A 87 10.99 26.04 -21.80
CA THR A 87 10.80 25.45 -23.14
C THR A 87 10.83 23.93 -23.12
N GLU A 88 11.75 23.32 -22.37
CA GLU A 88 11.83 21.86 -22.22
C GLU A 88 10.61 21.30 -21.49
N CYS A 89 10.17 21.96 -20.41
CA CYS A 89 8.96 21.59 -19.68
C CYS A 89 7.72 21.67 -20.57
N ASN A 90 7.62 22.69 -21.43
CA ASN A 90 6.51 22.80 -22.38
C ASN A 90 6.57 21.74 -23.48
N GLY A 91 7.76 21.33 -23.92
CA GLY A 91 7.94 20.19 -24.82
C GLY A 91 7.42 18.89 -24.20
N LEU A 92 7.91 18.56 -23.00
CA LEU A 92 7.48 17.38 -22.26
C LEU A 92 5.99 17.38 -21.96
N ARG A 93 5.39 18.53 -21.63
CA ARG A 93 3.93 18.64 -21.42
C ARG A 93 3.12 18.27 -22.67
N LYS A 94 3.58 18.67 -23.85
CA LYS A 94 2.93 18.30 -25.11
C LYS A 94 3.06 16.81 -25.38
N GLU A 95 4.26 16.25 -25.21
CA GLU A 95 4.47 14.81 -25.38
C GLU A 95 3.62 13.98 -24.42
N ILE A 96 3.52 14.40 -23.16
CA ILE A 96 2.64 13.76 -22.17
C ILE A 96 1.18 13.86 -22.60
N GLN A 97 0.75 15.00 -23.12
CA GLN A 97 -0.62 15.18 -23.59
C GLN A 97 -0.93 14.25 -24.78
N ASP A 98 -0.04 14.20 -25.77
CA ASP A 98 -0.21 13.35 -26.96
C ASP A 98 -0.20 11.86 -26.59
N LEU A 99 0.72 11.45 -25.70
CA LEU A 99 0.76 10.08 -25.20
C LEU A 99 -0.48 9.73 -24.39
N SER A 100 -0.98 10.66 -23.58
CA SER A 100 -2.20 10.46 -22.79
C SER A 100 -3.41 10.29 -23.71
N GLU A 101 -3.53 11.11 -24.75
CA GLU A 101 -4.62 11.01 -25.73
C GLU A 101 -4.60 9.65 -26.44
N SER A 102 -3.43 9.21 -26.90
CA SER A 102 -3.26 7.89 -27.52
C SER A 102 -3.63 6.77 -26.54
N LEU A 103 -3.10 6.81 -25.31
CA LEU A 103 -3.34 5.77 -24.30
C LEU A 103 -4.82 5.68 -23.92
N PHE A 104 -5.49 6.81 -23.74
CA PHE A 104 -6.93 6.81 -23.44
C PHE A 104 -7.75 6.30 -24.61
N SER A 105 -7.37 6.61 -25.86
CA SER A 105 -8.07 6.09 -27.04
C SER A 105 -7.98 4.56 -27.13
N GLU A 106 -6.78 3.99 -26.91
CA GLU A 106 -6.54 2.55 -26.95
C GLU A 106 -7.21 1.82 -25.78
N ALA A 107 -7.11 2.36 -24.58
CA ALA A 107 -7.79 1.80 -23.41
C ALA A 107 -9.31 1.80 -23.58
N ASN A 108 -9.89 2.88 -24.13
CA ASN A 108 -11.33 2.94 -24.40
C ASN A 108 -11.75 1.91 -25.46
N ALA A 109 -10.95 1.69 -26.50
CA ALA A 109 -11.20 0.65 -27.50
C ALA A 109 -11.19 -0.75 -26.86
N MET A 110 -10.15 -1.07 -26.09
CA MET A 110 -10.03 -2.36 -25.41
C MET A 110 -11.18 -2.62 -24.42
N VAL A 111 -11.58 -1.61 -23.64
CA VAL A 111 -12.71 -1.73 -22.72
C VAL A 111 -14.03 -1.89 -23.47
N SER A 112 -14.20 -1.22 -24.61
CA SER A 112 -15.36 -1.40 -25.48
C SER A 112 -15.43 -2.81 -26.04
N ASP A 113 -14.31 -3.36 -26.50
CA ASP A 113 -14.23 -4.72 -27.04
C ASP A 113 -14.51 -5.77 -25.98
N ALA A 114 -13.90 -5.66 -24.80
CA ALA A 114 -14.17 -6.56 -23.68
C ALA A 114 -15.65 -6.52 -23.24
N ARG A 115 -16.28 -5.35 -23.24
CA ARG A 115 -17.73 -5.21 -22.95
C ARG A 115 -18.59 -5.88 -24.03
N ARG A 116 -18.20 -5.75 -25.29
CA ARG A 116 -18.90 -6.39 -26.41
C ARG A 116 -18.81 -7.90 -26.31
N GLU A 117 -17.64 -8.45 -26.03
CA GLU A 117 -17.46 -9.88 -25.81
C GLU A 117 -18.28 -10.38 -24.62
N ALA A 118 -18.24 -9.66 -23.48
CA ALA A 118 -19.04 -10.01 -22.31
C ALA A 118 -20.55 -10.02 -22.62
N TYR A 119 -21.04 -9.06 -23.40
CA TYR A 119 -22.42 -9.03 -23.86
C TYR A 119 -22.75 -10.22 -24.76
N ASP A 120 -21.86 -10.58 -25.70
CA ASP A 120 -22.04 -11.74 -26.57
C ASP A 120 -22.12 -13.05 -25.76
N TYR A 121 -21.28 -13.21 -24.74
CA TYR A 121 -21.38 -14.34 -23.80
C TYR A 121 -22.68 -14.33 -23.00
N GLN A 122 -23.12 -13.16 -22.52
CA GLN A 122 -24.38 -13.03 -21.80
C GLN A 122 -25.58 -13.44 -22.66
N VAL A 123 -25.62 -13.01 -23.93
CA VAL A 123 -26.66 -13.39 -24.88
C VAL A 123 -26.63 -14.91 -25.16
N ARG A 124 -25.45 -15.51 -25.31
CA ARG A 124 -25.36 -16.97 -25.49
C ARG A 124 -25.83 -17.73 -24.25
N ASN A 125 -25.49 -17.26 -23.05
CA ASN A 125 -25.87 -17.92 -21.80
C ASN A 125 -27.40 -17.86 -21.57
N THR A 126 -28.02 -16.70 -21.86
CA THR A 126 -29.49 -16.56 -21.79
C THR A 126 -30.19 -17.50 -22.77
N ARG A 127 -29.70 -17.62 -24.02
CA ARG A 127 -30.22 -18.60 -24.98
C ARG A 127 -30.08 -20.04 -24.50
N LEU A 128 -28.91 -20.42 -24.00
CA LEU A 128 -28.69 -21.77 -23.47
C LEU A 128 -29.59 -22.08 -22.27
N THR A 129 -29.83 -21.10 -21.40
CA THR A 129 -30.74 -21.27 -20.26
C THR A 129 -32.17 -21.51 -20.75
N GLN A 130 -32.64 -20.75 -21.74
CA GLN A 130 -33.95 -20.95 -22.34
C GLN A 130 -34.06 -22.33 -23.01
N ASP A 131 -33.03 -22.78 -23.72
CA ASP A 131 -32.99 -24.12 -24.32
C ASP A 131 -33.02 -25.23 -23.27
N MET A 132 -32.36 -25.03 -22.13
CA MET A 132 -32.38 -25.98 -21.02
C MET A 132 -33.76 -26.05 -20.38
N ASP A 133 -34.45 -24.92 -20.23
CA ASP A 133 -35.80 -24.89 -19.67
C ASP A 133 -36.80 -25.56 -20.63
N ASN A 134 -36.74 -25.26 -21.93
CA ASN A 134 -37.55 -25.96 -22.95
C ASN A 134 -37.32 -27.49 -22.91
N LYS A 135 -36.08 -27.95 -22.70
CA LYS A 135 -35.75 -29.37 -22.59
C LYS A 135 -36.25 -29.99 -21.29
N LYS A 136 -36.24 -29.26 -20.16
CA LYS A 136 -36.82 -29.74 -18.90
C LYS A 136 -38.33 -29.94 -19.05
N ASP A 137 -39.03 -28.97 -19.63
CA ASP A 137 -40.47 -29.07 -19.88
C ASP A 137 -40.80 -30.29 -20.75
N TYR A 138 -39.97 -30.57 -21.75
CA TYR A 138 -40.12 -31.77 -22.58
C TYR A 138 -39.89 -33.07 -21.79
N ILE A 139 -38.89 -33.11 -20.92
CA ILE A 139 -38.62 -34.27 -20.06
C ILE A 139 -39.78 -34.48 -19.07
N GLU A 140 -40.27 -33.42 -18.44
CA GLU A 140 -41.40 -33.49 -17.51
C GLU A 140 -42.66 -34.02 -18.20
N MET A 141 -42.92 -33.58 -19.43
CA MET A 141 -44.01 -34.12 -20.24
C MET A 141 -43.83 -35.61 -20.53
N LEU A 142 -42.62 -36.05 -20.89
CA LEU A 142 -42.33 -37.48 -21.13
C LEU A 142 -42.44 -38.31 -19.84
N GLU A 143 -41.99 -37.78 -18.70
CA GLU A 143 -42.13 -38.43 -17.40
C GLU A 143 -43.60 -38.59 -16.99
N SER A 144 -44.43 -37.57 -17.22
CA SER A 144 -45.88 -37.65 -17.02
C SER A 144 -46.50 -38.73 -17.91
N GLN A 145 -46.14 -38.77 -19.20
CA GLN A 145 -46.64 -39.80 -20.12
C GLN A 145 -46.26 -41.22 -19.69
N LEU A 146 -45.04 -41.42 -19.18
CA LEU A 146 -44.59 -42.72 -18.66
C LEU A 146 -45.30 -43.09 -17.35
N SER A 147 -45.58 -42.11 -16.50
CA SER A 147 -46.37 -42.31 -15.28
C SER A 147 -47.80 -42.73 -15.61
N ASP A 148 -48.45 -42.03 -16.54
CA ASP A 148 -49.80 -42.36 -16.99
C ASP A 148 -49.85 -43.75 -17.61
N LEU A 149 -48.87 -44.08 -18.46
CA LEU A 149 -48.74 -45.41 -19.05
C LEU A 149 -48.58 -46.47 -17.94
N LYS A 150 -47.72 -46.23 -16.95
CA LYS A 150 -47.51 -47.14 -15.83
C LYS A 150 -48.78 -47.33 -14.99
N ASP A 151 -49.56 -46.28 -14.78
CA ASP A 151 -50.84 -46.37 -14.09
C ASP A 151 -51.88 -47.15 -14.88
N THR A 152 -51.92 -46.99 -16.22
CA THR A 152 -52.79 -47.83 -17.06
C THR A 152 -52.38 -49.30 -17.02
N PHE A 153 -51.07 -49.60 -17.02
CA PHE A 153 -50.57 -50.97 -16.85
C PHE A 153 -50.95 -51.54 -15.49
N ARG A 154 -50.82 -50.77 -14.41
CA ARG A 154 -51.27 -51.19 -13.08
C ARG A 154 -52.76 -51.46 -13.04
N ARG A 155 -53.59 -50.61 -13.65
CA ARG A 155 -55.04 -50.83 -13.74
C ARG A 155 -55.39 -52.07 -14.56
N MET A 156 -54.71 -52.30 -15.69
CA MET A 156 -54.91 -53.52 -16.48
C MET A 156 -54.46 -54.77 -15.74
N GLU A 157 -53.36 -54.69 -14.97
CA GLU A 157 -52.87 -55.78 -14.12
C GLU A 157 -53.86 -56.05 -12.99
N ASP A 158 -54.36 -55.02 -12.30
CA ASP A 158 -55.39 -55.11 -11.28
C ASP A 158 -56.72 -55.67 -11.84
N GLU A 159 -57.15 -55.25 -13.04
CA GLU A 159 -58.33 -55.81 -13.72
C GLU A 159 -58.12 -57.27 -14.13
N SER A 160 -56.91 -57.64 -14.56
CA SER A 160 -56.58 -59.03 -14.85
C SER A 160 -56.53 -59.89 -13.58
N ILE A 161 -56.09 -59.34 -12.44
CA ILE A 161 -56.13 -60.01 -11.13
C ILE A 161 -57.57 -60.17 -10.63
N LEU A 162 -58.44 -59.18 -10.85
CA LEU A 162 -59.86 -59.25 -10.47
C LEU A 162 -60.65 -60.24 -11.35
N ASN A 163 -60.31 -60.37 -12.63
CA ASN A 163 -60.90 -61.37 -13.53
C ASN A 163 -60.38 -62.80 -13.28
N LEU A 164 -59.30 -62.97 -12.50
CA LEU A 164 -58.78 -64.26 -12.05
C LEU A 164 -59.18 -64.63 -10.61
N SER A 165 -60.12 -63.90 -9.98
CA SER A 165 -60.69 -64.26 -8.67
C SER A 165 -61.67 -65.45 -8.76
N GLY A 166 -61.13 -66.59 -9.22
CA GLY A 166 -61.83 -67.84 -9.47
C GLY A 166 -60.87 -69.00 -9.69
N SER A 167 -59.66 -69.00 -9.12
CA SER A 167 -58.88 -70.21 -8.79
C SER A 167 -57.52 -69.84 -8.18
N ASN A 168 -57.24 -70.39 -6.99
CA ASN A 168 -55.95 -70.31 -6.31
C ASN A 168 -54.83 -70.97 -7.14
N VAL A 169 -53.77 -70.24 -7.48
CA VAL A 169 -52.39 -70.79 -7.50
C VAL A 169 -51.38 -69.71 -7.09
N HIS A 170 -50.62 -70.07 -6.06
CA HIS A 170 -49.43 -69.43 -5.52
C HIS A 170 -48.36 -69.18 -6.62
N LEU A 171 -47.86 -67.95 -6.77
CA LEU A 171 -46.58 -67.73 -7.46
C LEU A 171 -45.77 -66.61 -6.82
N ALA A 172 -45.06 -66.97 -5.76
CA ALA A 172 -43.88 -66.26 -5.29
C ALA A 172 -42.66 -66.94 -5.92
N LEU A 173 -42.12 -66.39 -7.02
CA LEU A 173 -40.80 -66.75 -7.53
C LEU A 173 -40.17 -65.57 -8.28
N VAL A 174 -39.62 -64.62 -7.52
CA VAL A 174 -38.48 -63.82 -7.97
C VAL A 174 -37.40 -63.96 -6.90
N SER A 175 -36.69 -65.09 -6.98
CA SER A 175 -35.49 -65.33 -6.18
C SER A 175 -34.33 -64.55 -6.76
N ARG A 176 -33.72 -63.79 -5.86
CA ARG A 176 -32.47 -63.05 -5.97
C ARG A 176 -31.35 -63.92 -6.55
N LEU A 177 -30.73 -63.42 -7.62
CA LEU A 177 -29.50 -63.98 -8.16
C LEU A 177 -28.31 -63.46 -7.35
N SER A 178 -27.62 -64.38 -6.68
CA SER A 178 -26.25 -64.24 -6.19
C SER A 178 -25.43 -65.37 -6.81
N VAL A 179 -24.47 -65.03 -7.67
CA VAL A 179 -23.49 -65.95 -8.23
C VAL A 179 -22.10 -65.45 -7.85
N ALA A 180 -21.32 -66.34 -7.25
CA ALA A 180 -19.93 -66.18 -6.88
C ALA A 180 -19.00 -66.58 -8.06
N GLU A 181 -17.80 -65.98 -8.03
CA GLU A 181 -16.49 -66.44 -8.55
C GLU A 181 -16.39 -67.15 -9.90
N GLU A 182 -15.58 -66.59 -10.81
CA GLU A 182 -14.69 -67.36 -11.70
C GLU A 182 -13.50 -66.51 -12.20
N ASP A 183 -12.38 -67.20 -12.39
CA ASP A 183 -10.97 -66.80 -12.61
C ASP A 183 -10.62 -66.28 -14.04
N GLU A 184 -9.55 -65.44 -14.07
CA GLU A 184 -8.50 -65.09 -15.08
C GLU A 184 -8.44 -65.76 -16.49
N PRO A 185 -7.88 -65.10 -17.56
CA PRO A 185 -6.41 -64.96 -17.71
C PRO A 185 -5.79 -63.73 -18.46
N ARG A 186 -4.62 -63.34 -17.95
CA ARG A 186 -3.39 -62.70 -18.49
C ARG A 186 -3.07 -62.75 -20.00
N PRO A 187 -2.13 -61.89 -20.47
CA PRO A 187 -0.90 -62.46 -21.05
C PRO A 187 0.42 -61.82 -20.56
N GLU A 188 1.48 -62.61 -20.74
CA GLU A 188 2.83 -62.49 -20.20
C GLU A 188 3.77 -61.61 -21.06
N THR A 189 4.81 -61.06 -20.44
CA THR A 189 6.20 -61.44 -20.78
C THR A 189 7.20 -60.87 -19.75
N ARG A 190 8.07 -61.77 -19.29
CA ARG A 190 9.36 -61.57 -18.58
C ARG A 190 10.45 -62.12 -19.53
N PRO A 191 11.74 -61.78 -19.40
CA PRO A 191 12.64 -62.33 -18.37
C PRO A 191 13.70 -61.28 -17.90
N GLU A 192 14.63 -61.44 -16.95
CA GLU A 192 15.27 -62.54 -16.21
C GLU A 192 16.02 -61.93 -14.99
N GLY A 193 16.31 -62.71 -13.94
CA GLY A 193 17.07 -62.29 -12.74
C GLY A 193 18.61 -62.28 -12.95
N PRO A 194 19.47 -62.43 -11.90
CA PRO A 194 19.18 -62.87 -10.52
C PRO A 194 19.99 -62.20 -9.36
N SER A 195 19.65 -62.61 -8.13
CA SER A 195 20.54 -62.80 -6.96
C SER A 195 20.97 -61.54 -6.17
N ASN A 196 20.96 -61.43 -4.83
CA ASN A 196 20.52 -62.20 -3.66
C ASN A 196 20.92 -61.35 -2.41
N ARG A 197 20.35 -61.68 -1.24
CA ARG A 197 20.83 -61.40 0.14
C ARG A 197 20.40 -60.11 0.87
N ASN A 198 19.39 -60.31 1.73
CA ASN A 198 19.35 -60.10 3.19
C ASN A 198 20.08 -58.93 3.87
N SER A 199 19.31 -58.32 4.79
CA SER A 199 19.67 -57.92 6.17
C SER A 199 19.76 -56.42 6.47
N VAL A 200 18.71 -55.91 7.12
CA VAL A 200 18.73 -55.34 8.48
C VAL A 200 20.00 -54.59 8.97
N MET A 201 19.74 -53.38 9.48
CA MET A 201 20.54 -52.52 10.37
C MET A 201 21.71 -51.73 9.76
N SER A 202 21.66 -50.40 9.83
CA SER A 202 22.31 -49.66 10.92
C SER A 202 22.53 -48.19 10.54
N ILE A 203 22.28 -47.35 11.53
CA ILE A 203 22.75 -45.97 11.65
C ILE A 203 24.25 -45.93 11.34
N ARG A 204 24.66 -45.09 10.39
CA ARG A 204 26.05 -44.64 10.28
C ARG A 204 26.10 -43.12 10.31
N ASN A 205 26.64 -42.63 11.42
CA ASN A 205 27.29 -41.34 11.52
C ASN A 205 28.31 -41.22 10.38
N VAL A 206 28.16 -40.19 9.55
CA VAL A 206 29.25 -39.72 8.69
C VAL A 206 29.91 -38.57 9.42
N GLN A 207 31.20 -38.76 9.65
CA GLN A 207 32.11 -37.86 10.32
C GLN A 207 32.20 -36.52 9.59
N ASP A 208 32.42 -35.49 10.39
CA ASP A 208 32.92 -34.17 10.03
C ASP A 208 33.91 -34.24 8.86
N ASP A 209 33.65 -33.46 7.80
CA ASP A 209 34.69 -32.66 7.13
C ASP A 209 34.14 -31.69 6.05
N ASP A 210 32.84 -31.65 5.75
CA ASP A 210 32.28 -30.70 4.77
C ASP A 210 31.23 -29.73 5.35
N ALA A 211 31.38 -29.40 6.63
CA ALA A 211 30.54 -28.46 7.36
C ALA A 211 30.86 -26.97 7.10
N HIS A 212 31.23 -26.53 5.89
CA HIS A 212 31.63 -25.11 5.70
C HIS A 212 31.12 -24.38 4.43
N LYS A 213 30.18 -24.93 3.64
CA LYS A 213 29.61 -24.19 2.48
C LYS A 213 28.09 -24.22 2.25
N ALA A 214 27.30 -24.77 3.18
CA ALA A 214 25.83 -24.83 3.03
C ALA A 214 25.06 -24.30 4.25
N THR A 215 25.66 -23.40 5.04
CA THR A 215 25.05 -22.85 6.27
C THR A 215 24.97 -21.32 6.24
N HIS A 216 24.35 -20.78 5.21
CA HIS A 216 23.64 -19.51 5.32
C HIS A 216 22.27 -19.71 4.68
N HIS A 217 21.21 -19.27 5.36
CA HIS A 217 19.77 -19.45 5.05
C HIS A 217 19.04 -20.64 5.70
N THR A 218 19.51 -21.16 6.83
CA THR A 218 18.62 -21.87 7.76
C THR A 218 18.05 -20.84 8.73
N ALA A 219 16.75 -20.55 8.62
CA ALA A 219 16.05 -19.67 9.55
C ALA A 219 16.24 -20.20 10.99
N ILE A 220 17.04 -19.49 11.81
CA ILE A 220 17.47 -19.97 13.12
C ILE A 220 16.32 -19.97 14.14
N TYR A 221 15.21 -19.25 13.89
CA TYR A 221 14.09 -19.19 14.83
C TYR A 221 12.74 -19.09 14.14
N ALA A 222 12.26 -20.21 13.58
CA ALA A 222 10.83 -20.46 13.49
C ALA A 222 10.56 -21.81 14.17
N PRO A 223 9.67 -21.91 15.17
CA PRO A 223 9.29 -23.20 15.69
C PRO A 223 8.73 -24.02 14.53
N LEU A 224 9.39 -25.12 14.18
CA LEU A 224 8.83 -26.12 13.29
C LEU A 224 7.58 -26.65 13.98
N LEU A 225 6.41 -26.15 13.59
CA LEU A 225 5.10 -26.59 14.09
C LEU A 225 4.91 -28.07 13.76
N ARG A 226 5.47 -28.96 14.58
CA ARG A 226 5.39 -30.42 14.39
C ARG A 226 4.01 -31.00 14.73
N GLY A 227 3.08 -30.19 15.24
CA GLY A 227 1.68 -30.57 15.44
C GLY A 227 0.86 -29.46 16.08
N VAL A 228 -0.39 -29.30 15.63
CA VAL A 228 -1.40 -28.42 16.26
C VAL A 228 -2.33 -29.29 17.09
N ARG A 229 -2.53 -28.92 18.36
CA ARG A 229 -3.42 -29.62 19.29
C ARG A 229 -4.83 -29.03 19.22
N PHE A 230 -5.80 -29.87 18.83
CA PHE A 230 -7.22 -29.53 18.75
C PHE A 230 -8.02 -29.97 19.99
N ASP A 231 -7.37 -30.57 20.98
CA ASP A 231 -7.97 -31.06 22.22
C ASP A 231 -7.94 -30.02 23.36
N LEU A 232 -7.30 -28.88 23.14
CA LEU A 232 -7.16 -27.83 24.14
C LEU A 232 -8.45 -27.00 24.27
N PRO A 233 -8.78 -26.46 25.45
CA PRO A 233 -9.95 -25.60 25.65
C PRO A 233 -10.00 -24.39 24.71
N GLY A 234 -8.83 -23.89 24.28
CA GLY A 234 -8.74 -22.80 23.32
C GLY A 234 -9.31 -23.14 21.93
N TYR A 235 -9.35 -24.42 21.54
CA TYR A 235 -10.01 -24.85 20.31
C TYR A 235 -11.52 -24.92 20.47
N ASP A 236 -12.03 -25.30 21.64
CA ASP A 236 -13.46 -25.26 21.93
C ASP A 236 -14.00 -23.82 21.98
N ASP A 237 -13.28 -22.92 22.67
CA ASP A 237 -13.56 -21.47 22.66
C ASP A 237 -13.63 -20.93 21.23
N PHE A 238 -12.72 -21.39 20.36
CA PHE A 238 -12.67 -21.03 18.95
C PHE A 238 -13.89 -21.56 18.17
N LYS A 239 -14.30 -22.81 18.38
CA LYS A 239 -15.49 -23.37 17.71
C LYS A 239 -16.73 -22.54 18.06
N TRP A 240 -16.91 -22.18 19.33
CA TRP A 240 -17.97 -21.28 19.77
C TRP A 240 -17.89 -19.89 19.13
N PHE A 241 -16.69 -19.35 18.96
CA PHE A 241 -16.51 -18.09 18.25
C PHE A 241 -16.93 -18.18 16.78
N VAL A 242 -16.51 -19.23 16.07
CA VAL A 242 -16.84 -19.41 14.65
C VAL A 242 -18.33 -19.63 14.45
N THR A 243 -18.99 -20.44 15.30
CA THR A 243 -20.44 -20.61 15.22
C THR A 243 -21.18 -19.31 15.46
N MET A 244 -20.74 -18.50 16.43
CA MET A 244 -21.31 -17.20 16.72
C MET A 244 -21.21 -16.22 15.54
N ILE A 245 -20.02 -16.08 14.92
CA ILE A 245 -19.84 -15.13 13.81
C ILE A 245 -20.41 -15.61 12.47
N SER A 246 -20.71 -16.90 12.36
CA SER A 246 -21.32 -17.51 11.16
C SER A 246 -22.86 -17.52 11.23
N ASP A 247 -23.44 -17.12 12.36
CA ASP A 247 -24.90 -16.97 12.50
C ASP A 247 -25.41 -15.86 11.57
N PRO A 248 -26.42 -16.12 10.71
CA PRO A 248 -27.03 -15.09 9.86
C PRO A 248 -27.54 -13.87 10.63
N GLY A 249 -27.86 -14.02 11.92
CA GLY A 249 -28.27 -12.91 12.79
C GLY A 249 -27.12 -12.07 13.35
N PHE A 250 -25.87 -12.49 13.14
CA PHE A 250 -24.70 -11.78 13.66
C PHE A 250 -24.39 -10.53 12.85
N VAL A 251 -24.39 -9.37 13.52
CA VAL A 251 -23.93 -8.12 12.93
C VAL A 251 -22.43 -8.01 13.15
N TYR A 252 -21.67 -7.99 12.04
CA TYR A 252 -20.21 -7.88 12.08
C TYR A 252 -19.78 -6.47 12.50
N GLU A 253 -19.60 -6.29 13.81
CA GLU A 253 -19.05 -5.08 14.43
C GLU A 253 -18.07 -5.45 15.54
N LEU A 254 -17.13 -4.55 15.87
CA LEU A 254 -16.17 -4.77 16.94
C LEU A 254 -16.84 -5.11 18.29
N SER A 255 -17.98 -4.46 18.58
CA SER A 255 -18.78 -4.74 19.79
C SER A 255 -19.30 -6.17 19.81
N GLY A 256 -19.75 -6.69 18.67
CA GLY A 256 -20.23 -8.07 18.52
C GLY A 256 -19.09 -9.08 18.67
N LEU A 257 -17.91 -8.78 18.12
CA LEU A 257 -16.74 -9.65 18.27
C LEU A 257 -16.26 -9.74 19.73
N ASN A 258 -16.30 -8.62 20.47
CA ASN A 258 -15.93 -8.54 21.88
C ASN A 258 -16.85 -9.31 22.83
N THR A 259 -17.96 -9.90 22.36
CA THR A 259 -18.78 -10.80 23.18
C THR A 259 -18.10 -12.16 23.39
N SER A 260 -17.23 -12.57 22.46
CA SER A 260 -16.52 -13.84 22.54
C SER A 260 -15.29 -13.75 23.46
N ILE A 261 -15.16 -14.74 24.35
CA ILE A 261 -13.98 -14.92 25.21
C ILE A 261 -12.73 -15.18 24.35
N TYR A 262 -12.88 -15.97 23.27
CA TYR A 262 -11.79 -16.26 22.34
C TYR A 262 -11.25 -14.99 21.68
N PHE A 263 -12.15 -14.17 21.13
CA PHE A 263 -11.76 -12.92 20.47
C PHE A 263 -11.14 -11.93 21.46
N ASN A 264 -11.74 -11.74 22.65
CA ASN A 264 -11.20 -10.83 23.68
C ASN A 264 -9.76 -11.18 24.07
N ARG A 265 -9.41 -12.47 24.10
CA ARG A 265 -8.05 -12.93 24.38
C ARG A 265 -7.08 -12.47 23.28
N ILE A 266 -7.44 -12.67 22.02
CA ILE A 266 -6.64 -12.26 20.84
C ILE A 266 -6.55 -10.74 20.76
N TYR A 267 -7.67 -10.05 21.00
CA TYR A 267 -7.76 -8.60 20.98
C TYR A 267 -6.74 -7.96 21.94
N LYS A 268 -6.66 -8.43 23.18
CA LYS A 268 -5.70 -7.91 24.18
C LYS A 268 -4.27 -8.38 23.94
N GLN A 269 -4.05 -9.67 23.68
CA GLN A 269 -2.71 -10.26 23.60
C GLN A 269 -1.98 -9.93 22.30
N ASP A 270 -2.73 -9.86 21.20
CA ASP A 270 -2.18 -9.76 19.85
C ASP A 270 -2.52 -8.40 19.23
N VAL A 271 -3.79 -8.02 19.10
CA VAL A 271 -4.19 -6.80 18.35
C VAL A 271 -3.72 -5.52 19.05
N GLU A 272 -4.12 -5.29 20.30
CA GLU A 272 -3.74 -4.10 21.06
C GLU A 272 -2.23 -4.02 21.28
N ALA A 273 -1.62 -5.16 21.61
CA ALA A 273 -0.18 -5.23 21.86
C ALA A 273 0.66 -5.01 20.58
N THR A 274 0.15 -5.38 19.41
CA THR A 274 0.84 -5.17 18.12
C THR A 274 0.77 -3.71 17.70
N LEU A 275 -0.40 -3.06 17.81
CA LEU A 275 -0.57 -1.67 17.39
C LEU A 275 0.03 -0.66 18.38
N ASN A 276 -0.05 -0.94 19.69
CA ASN A 276 0.39 -0.09 20.79
C ASN A 276 0.11 1.42 20.55
N LEU A 277 -1.15 1.73 20.22
CA LEU A 277 -1.56 3.09 19.83
C LEU A 277 -1.42 4.11 20.96
N ALA A 278 -1.39 3.65 22.22
CA ALA A 278 -1.17 4.51 23.38
C ALA A 278 0.17 5.26 23.30
N ALA A 279 1.21 4.60 22.77
CA ALA A 279 2.54 5.18 22.59
C ALA A 279 2.68 6.00 21.29
N ALA A 280 1.63 6.12 20.46
CA ALA A 280 1.72 6.82 19.19
C ALA A 280 1.84 8.34 19.39
N PRO A 281 2.87 9.01 18.86
CA PRO A 281 3.08 10.44 19.15
C PRO A 281 2.14 11.37 18.37
N LYS A 282 1.86 11.06 17.09
CA LYS A 282 1.14 11.98 16.19
C LYS A 282 -0.32 11.60 15.91
N VAL A 283 -0.78 10.46 16.41
CA VAL A 283 -2.18 10.05 16.27
C VAL A 283 -3.01 10.76 17.35
N SER A 284 -4.11 11.42 16.98
CA SER A 284 -5.00 12.08 17.94
C SER A 284 -5.61 11.07 18.93
N PHE A 285 -5.83 11.47 20.18
CA PHE A 285 -6.41 10.60 21.23
C PHE A 285 -7.75 9.98 20.81
N PHE A 286 -8.60 10.74 20.13
CA PHE A 286 -9.88 10.25 19.62
C PHE A 286 -9.70 9.21 18.51
N THR A 287 -8.76 9.46 17.60
CA THR A 287 -8.39 8.49 16.55
C THR A 287 -7.85 7.21 17.19
N ARG A 288 -7.00 7.28 18.22
CA ARG A 288 -6.48 6.08 18.92
C ARG A 288 -7.60 5.18 19.45
N LYS A 289 -8.66 5.76 20.04
CA LYS A 289 -9.80 5.01 20.60
C LYS A 289 -10.66 4.33 19.53
N THR A 290 -10.76 4.95 18.36
CA THR A 290 -11.63 4.49 17.27
C THR A 290 -10.88 3.72 16.19
N PHE A 291 -9.55 3.77 16.18
CA PHE A 291 -8.71 3.19 15.12
C PHE A 291 -8.94 1.68 14.94
N ILE A 292 -8.99 0.92 16.03
CA ILE A 292 -9.21 -0.53 15.96
C ILE A 292 -10.61 -0.84 15.43
N LYS A 293 -11.60 -0.01 15.75
CA LYS A 293 -12.93 -0.10 15.14
C LYS A 293 -12.86 0.12 13.63
N HIS A 294 -12.17 1.17 13.17
CA HIS A 294 -11.99 1.41 11.73
C HIS A 294 -11.26 0.27 11.01
N LEU A 295 -10.25 -0.34 11.65
CA LEU A 295 -9.60 -1.54 11.12
C LEU A 295 -10.57 -2.73 11.03
N ALA A 296 -11.33 -2.97 12.09
CA ALA A 296 -12.33 -4.02 12.15
C ALA A 296 -13.45 -3.82 11.12
N ASP A 297 -13.84 -2.58 10.83
CA ASP A 297 -14.89 -2.25 9.85
C ASP A 297 -14.37 -2.24 8.40
N GLY A 298 -13.05 -2.16 8.20
CA GLY A 298 -12.43 -2.09 6.86
C GLY A 298 -12.41 -0.68 6.28
N ASN A 299 -12.43 0.32 7.16
CA ASN A 299 -12.50 1.74 6.87
C ASN A 299 -11.11 2.40 6.72
N VAL A 300 -10.05 1.59 6.58
CA VAL A 300 -8.66 2.04 6.55
C VAL A 300 -8.05 1.72 5.20
N ILE A 301 -7.43 2.71 4.58
CA ILE A 301 -6.77 2.60 3.28
C ILE A 301 -5.27 2.88 3.48
N ILE A 302 -4.44 2.03 2.89
CA ILE A 302 -2.98 2.17 2.90
C ILE A 302 -2.53 2.37 1.46
N GLU A 303 -1.92 3.52 1.18
CA GLU A 303 -1.50 3.91 -0.18
C GLU A 303 0.02 4.11 -0.21
N PRO A 304 0.73 3.59 -1.22
CA PRO A 304 2.12 3.95 -1.44
C PRO A 304 2.21 5.42 -1.90
N ILE A 305 3.26 6.13 -1.51
CA ILE A 305 3.50 7.52 -1.93
C ILE A 305 3.78 7.61 -3.43
N SER A 306 4.46 6.59 -3.97
CA SER A 306 4.75 6.45 -5.38
C SER A 306 4.53 5.00 -5.79
N GLY A 307 4.08 4.75 -7.02
CA GLY A 307 3.94 3.40 -7.56
C GLY A 307 5.23 2.59 -7.53
N ILE A 308 6.39 3.26 -7.57
CA ILE A 308 7.72 2.64 -7.42
C ILE A 308 7.92 2.03 -6.02
N ASN A 309 7.30 2.59 -4.97
CA ASN A 309 7.51 2.12 -3.60
C ASN A 309 6.96 0.71 -3.35
N GLU A 310 6.07 0.21 -4.22
CA GLU A 310 5.58 -1.17 -4.13
C GLU A 310 6.59 -2.21 -4.62
N THR A 311 7.49 -1.83 -5.54
CA THR A 311 8.50 -2.72 -6.15
C THR A 311 9.78 -2.75 -5.33
N TYR A 312 10.11 -1.69 -4.60
CA TYR A 312 11.21 -1.65 -3.63
C TYR A 312 10.84 -2.39 -2.34
N ARG A 313 10.73 -3.72 -2.44
CA ARG A 313 10.59 -4.62 -1.29
C ARG A 313 11.99 -5.03 -0.81
N HIS A 314 12.21 -4.98 0.50
CA HIS A 314 13.46 -5.39 1.15
C HIS A 314 13.90 -6.75 0.59
N ASN A 315 15.11 -6.84 0.03
CA ASN A 315 15.72 -7.95 -0.71
C ASN A 315 15.89 -7.78 -2.23
N PHE A 316 15.65 -6.60 -2.81
CA PHE A 316 16.35 -6.23 -4.05
C PHE A 316 17.85 -6.01 -3.74
N SER A 317 18.55 -7.09 -3.42
CA SER A 317 19.99 -7.17 -3.51
C SER A 317 20.29 -7.18 -5.00
N LYS A 318 20.64 -6.00 -5.55
CA LYS A 318 21.39 -5.96 -6.81
C LYS A 318 22.71 -6.70 -6.58
N LYS A 319 22.74 -8.01 -6.80
CA LYS A 319 23.87 -8.63 -7.48
C LYS A 319 23.75 -8.30 -8.97
N SER A 320 23.80 -7.01 -9.30
CA SER A 320 24.03 -6.59 -10.67
C SER A 320 25.54 -6.55 -10.86
N THR A 321 26.10 -7.66 -11.30
CA THR A 321 27.22 -7.62 -12.23
C THR A 321 26.86 -6.59 -13.29
N ILE A 322 27.74 -5.62 -13.46
CA ILE A 322 27.64 -4.58 -14.49
C ILE A 322 27.45 -5.29 -15.83
N ALA A 323 26.26 -5.17 -16.41
CA ALA A 323 25.98 -5.50 -17.79
C ALA A 323 24.99 -4.45 -18.29
N GLU A 324 25.24 -4.03 -19.52
CA GLU A 324 24.78 -2.78 -20.12
C GLU A 324 23.27 -2.72 -20.31
N ALA A 325 22.78 -1.48 -20.26
CA ALA A 325 21.63 -0.92 -20.95
C ALA A 325 20.59 -1.91 -21.52
N ASP A 326 19.48 -2.07 -20.81
CA ASP A 326 18.14 -2.18 -21.41
C ASP A 326 17.14 -1.55 -20.42
N THR A 327 16.75 -0.30 -20.69
CA THR A 327 15.83 0.48 -19.85
C THR A 327 14.39 0.01 -20.08
N GLU A 328 14.06 -1.15 -19.52
CA GLU A 328 12.70 -1.63 -19.52
C GLU A 328 11.92 -0.86 -18.44
N TYR A 329 10.75 -0.30 -18.77
CA TYR A 329 9.88 0.41 -17.81
C TYR A 329 8.92 -0.58 -17.12
N VAL A 330 8.59 -0.40 -15.83
CA VAL A 330 7.47 -1.13 -15.20
C VAL A 330 6.21 -0.32 -15.43
N THR A 331 5.23 -0.91 -16.11
CA THR A 331 3.89 -0.35 -16.29
C THR A 331 3.03 -0.65 -15.06
N THR A 332 3.17 0.12 -14.00
CA THR A 332 2.12 0.25 -12.98
C THR A 332 1.22 1.43 -13.36
N ASN A 333 0.11 1.09 -14.00
CA ASN A 333 -1.01 1.93 -14.46
C ASN A 333 -0.93 3.43 -14.12
N MET A 334 -0.54 4.24 -15.12
CA MET A 334 -0.70 5.70 -15.29
C MET A 334 0.60 6.54 -15.31
N TYR A 335 1.74 6.03 -14.85
CA TYR A 335 3.03 6.74 -14.97
C TYR A 335 4.17 5.80 -15.36
N LEU A 336 4.94 6.15 -16.39
CA LEU A 336 6.21 5.47 -16.70
C LEU A 336 7.27 5.92 -15.69
N TYR A 337 7.52 5.08 -14.69
CA TYR A 337 8.68 5.24 -13.84
C TYR A 337 9.81 4.34 -14.33
N PRO A 338 11.05 4.87 -14.47
CA PRO A 338 12.21 4.03 -14.71
C PRO A 338 12.30 2.95 -13.63
N LYS A 339 12.53 1.68 -14.00
CA LYS A 339 12.68 0.56 -13.05
C LYS A 339 13.74 0.82 -11.95
N ASP A 340 14.70 1.69 -12.26
CA ASP A 340 15.82 2.06 -11.38
C ASP A 340 15.63 3.37 -10.59
N SER A 341 14.45 3.98 -10.65
CA SER A 341 14.19 5.22 -9.91
C SER A 341 14.14 4.95 -8.39
N PRO A 342 14.87 5.72 -7.57
CA PRO A 342 14.94 5.47 -6.13
C PRO A 342 13.57 5.64 -5.46
N PRO A 343 13.29 4.89 -4.38
CA PRO A 343 12.01 4.95 -3.69
C PRO A 343 11.78 6.36 -3.11
N ILE A 344 10.54 6.83 -3.20
CA ILE A 344 10.16 8.17 -2.78
C ILE A 344 9.60 8.10 -1.36
N ALA A 345 10.30 8.70 -0.41
CA ALA A 345 9.90 8.77 0.99
C ALA A 345 9.58 10.20 1.42
N THR A 346 8.65 10.35 2.36
CA THR A 346 8.36 11.65 2.97
C THR A 346 9.30 11.97 4.10
N LYS A 347 9.66 13.25 4.24
CA LYS A 347 10.51 13.75 5.34
C LYS A 347 9.81 13.80 6.69
N GLU A 348 8.48 13.64 6.71
CA GLU A 348 7.71 13.63 7.94
C GLU A 348 8.02 12.41 8.82
N HIS A 349 7.92 12.56 10.13
CA HIS A 349 8.17 11.46 11.07
C HIS A 349 6.97 10.51 11.07
N CYS A 350 7.23 9.22 11.27
CA CYS A 350 6.19 8.19 11.33
C CYS A 350 5.11 8.54 12.37
N ALA A 351 3.83 8.46 11.96
CA ALA A 351 2.72 8.85 12.81
C ALA A 351 2.54 7.95 14.05
N PHE A 352 2.90 6.66 13.91
CA PHE A 352 2.63 5.62 14.90
C PHE A 352 3.80 5.37 15.86
N CYS A 353 5.05 5.32 15.40
CA CYS A 353 6.21 5.10 16.27
C CYS A 353 7.07 6.34 16.49
N GLY A 354 6.83 7.43 15.77
CA GLY A 354 7.65 8.65 15.88
C GLY A 354 9.02 8.56 15.21
N GLU A 355 9.35 7.46 14.55
CA GLU A 355 10.62 7.29 13.85
C GLU A 355 10.88 8.47 12.91
N SER A 356 12.09 9.01 12.99
CA SER A 356 12.53 10.22 12.28
C SER A 356 13.78 9.98 11.43
N ARG A 357 14.48 8.86 11.65
CA ARG A 357 15.71 8.50 10.92
C ARG A 357 15.43 8.23 9.44
N ASN A 358 16.39 8.56 8.58
CA ASN A 358 16.33 8.42 7.12
C ASN A 358 17.60 7.73 6.55
N ASP A 359 18.25 6.91 7.37
CA ASP A 359 19.50 6.19 7.12
C ASP A 359 19.30 4.88 6.35
N VAL A 360 18.22 4.15 6.65
CA VAL A 360 17.91 2.86 6.00
C VAL A 360 16.47 2.84 5.47
N LEU A 361 16.21 2.00 4.48
CA LEU A 361 14.90 1.87 3.84
C LEU A 361 13.80 1.49 4.84
N GLU A 362 14.13 0.73 5.89
CA GLU A 362 13.20 0.31 6.94
C GLU A 362 12.63 1.50 7.73
N HIS A 363 13.44 2.55 7.90
CA HIS A 363 13.05 3.77 8.59
C HIS A 363 12.31 4.75 7.66
N SER A 364 12.40 4.55 6.35
CA SER A 364 11.79 5.41 5.33
C SER A 364 10.26 5.31 5.32
N ARG A 365 9.60 6.46 5.11
CA ARG A 365 8.13 6.55 5.10
C ARG A 365 7.67 6.54 3.67
N LEU A 366 7.39 5.33 3.17
CA LEU A 366 7.02 5.05 1.78
C LEU A 366 5.51 4.98 1.57
N TYR A 367 4.73 4.95 2.66
CA TYR A 367 3.29 4.72 2.66
C TYR A 367 2.56 5.73 3.54
N TYR A 368 1.34 6.08 3.13
CA TYR A 368 0.36 6.82 3.90
C TYR A 368 -0.83 5.94 4.28
N LEU A 369 -1.40 6.22 5.44
CA LEU A 369 -2.66 5.65 5.88
C LEU A 369 -3.74 6.73 5.93
N ARG A 370 -4.94 6.40 5.46
CA ARG A 370 -6.13 7.24 5.50
C ARG A 370 -7.30 6.47 6.12
N ILE A 371 -8.16 7.18 6.84
CA ILE A 371 -9.36 6.61 7.47
C ILE A 371 -10.59 7.20 6.75
N VAL A 372 -11.48 6.34 6.28
CA VAL A 372 -12.72 6.70 5.58
C VAL A 372 -13.92 6.40 6.49
N PRO A 373 -14.97 7.24 6.58
CA PRO A 373 -15.22 8.51 5.90
C PRO A 373 -14.87 9.70 6.80
N GLN A 374 -13.59 9.93 7.10
CA GLN A 374 -13.23 11.12 7.87
C GLN A 374 -13.42 12.35 6.98
N LYS A 375 -14.12 13.39 7.50
CA LYS A 375 -14.36 14.66 6.76
C LYS A 375 -13.08 15.45 6.50
N THR A 376 -12.03 15.16 7.25
CA THR A 376 -10.70 15.75 7.12
C THR A 376 -9.78 14.77 6.38
N GLU A 377 -9.03 15.27 5.40
CA GLU A 377 -8.00 14.49 4.67
C GLU A 377 -6.74 14.29 5.53
N GLU A 378 -6.91 13.72 6.72
CA GLU A 378 -5.77 13.39 7.57
C GLU A 378 -5.03 12.17 7.03
N THR A 379 -3.80 12.40 6.56
CA THR A 379 -2.88 11.35 6.11
C THR A 379 -1.85 11.04 7.18
N TYR A 380 -1.64 9.76 7.48
CA TYR A 380 -0.69 9.31 8.48
C TYR A 380 0.52 8.64 7.80
N PRO A 381 1.70 9.28 7.73
CA PRO A 381 2.91 8.67 7.15
C PRO A 381 3.42 7.52 8.03
N MET A 382 3.87 6.43 7.41
CA MET A 382 4.29 5.21 8.13
C MET A 382 5.63 4.69 7.64
N CYS A 383 6.50 4.31 8.58
CA CYS A 383 7.70 3.51 8.27
C CYS A 383 7.33 2.04 8.00
N GLN A 384 8.27 1.27 7.44
CA GLN A 384 8.07 -0.14 7.09
C GLN A 384 7.68 -0.99 8.31
N TYR A 385 8.25 -0.72 9.48
CA TYR A 385 7.90 -1.41 10.72
C TYR A 385 6.42 -1.21 11.10
N CYS A 386 5.93 0.03 11.06
CA CYS A 386 4.52 0.32 11.38
C CYS A 386 3.57 -0.23 10.33
N LEU A 387 3.97 -0.18 9.06
CA LEU A 387 3.24 -0.75 7.95
C LEU A 387 3.02 -2.27 8.14
N GLY A 388 4.08 -3.02 8.48
CA GLY A 388 3.99 -4.46 8.71
C GLY A 388 3.02 -4.82 9.84
N ARG A 389 3.08 -4.09 10.96
CA ARG A 389 2.17 -4.27 12.10
C ARG A 389 0.71 -4.02 11.72
N ILE A 390 0.43 -2.91 11.04
CA ILE A 390 -0.93 -2.55 10.66
C ILE A 390 -1.48 -3.53 9.62
N ARG A 391 -0.68 -3.91 8.60
CA ARG A 391 -1.09 -4.91 7.60
C ARG A 391 -1.42 -6.26 8.22
N ALA A 392 -0.60 -6.75 9.16
CA ALA A 392 -0.86 -8.01 9.86
C ALA A 392 -2.21 -7.99 10.62
N VAL A 393 -2.55 -6.87 11.25
CA VAL A 393 -3.84 -6.69 11.93
C VAL A 393 -4.99 -6.56 10.92
N CYS A 394 -4.81 -5.84 9.82
CA CYS A 394 -5.80 -5.75 8.74
C CYS A 394 -6.12 -7.14 8.16
N GLU A 395 -5.10 -7.97 7.95
CA GLU A 395 -5.24 -9.32 7.42
C GLU A 395 -5.97 -10.25 8.40
N PHE A 396 -5.74 -10.08 9.70
CA PHE A 396 -6.55 -10.75 10.73
C PHE A 396 -8.03 -10.37 10.62
N PHE A 397 -8.36 -9.08 10.61
CA PHE A 397 -9.76 -8.63 10.53
C PHE A 397 -10.42 -8.98 9.18
N SER A 398 -9.69 -8.92 8.07
CA SER A 398 -10.21 -9.33 6.77
C SER A 398 -10.56 -10.82 6.77
N THR A 399 -9.69 -11.66 7.35
CA THR A 399 -9.92 -13.10 7.46
C THR A 399 -11.12 -13.42 8.35
N VAL A 400 -11.25 -12.78 9.51
CA VAL A 400 -12.43 -12.96 10.38
C VAL A 400 -13.72 -12.54 9.67
N ARG A 401 -13.70 -11.45 8.90
CA ARG A 401 -14.84 -11.02 8.08
C ARG A 401 -15.19 -12.03 6.98
N LEU A 402 -14.18 -12.61 6.33
CA LEU A 402 -14.37 -13.63 5.31
C LEU A 402 -14.94 -14.93 5.89
N ILE A 403 -14.54 -15.31 7.12
CA ILE A 403 -15.14 -16.44 7.85
C ILE A 403 -16.60 -16.15 8.19
N SER A 404 -16.90 -14.96 8.72
CA SER A 404 -18.28 -14.55 9.06
C SER A 404 -19.20 -14.56 7.83
N LYS A 405 -18.71 -14.19 6.66
CA LYS A 405 -19.45 -14.27 5.39
C LYS A 405 -19.56 -15.68 4.80
N GLY A 406 -18.90 -16.68 5.40
CA GLY A 406 -18.86 -18.06 4.89
C GLY A 406 -18.13 -18.23 3.54
N VAL A 407 -17.27 -17.28 3.16
CA VAL A 407 -16.55 -17.31 1.86
C VAL A 407 -15.37 -18.29 1.89
N VAL A 408 -14.65 -18.35 3.01
CA VAL A 408 -13.43 -19.18 3.14
C VAL A 408 -13.80 -20.64 3.39
N VAL A 409 -14.86 -20.90 4.15
CA VAL A 409 -15.23 -22.25 4.58
C VAL A 409 -16.75 -22.40 4.59
N SER A 410 -17.23 -23.40 3.86
CA SER A 410 -18.65 -23.76 3.81
C SER A 410 -18.94 -24.85 4.84
N PHE A 411 -19.74 -24.53 5.86
CA PHE A 411 -20.17 -25.47 6.89
C PHE A 411 -21.38 -26.34 6.46
N ARG A 412 -21.69 -26.42 5.16
CA ARG A 412 -22.91 -27.09 4.64
C ARG A 412 -22.86 -28.62 4.70
N ASN A 413 -21.68 -29.23 4.58
CA ASN A 413 -21.52 -30.68 4.59
C ASN A 413 -21.19 -31.20 5.99
N LYS A 414 -22.09 -32.01 6.57
CA LYS A 414 -21.95 -32.58 7.93
C LYS A 414 -20.67 -33.40 8.15
N ASP A 415 -20.17 -34.08 7.12
CA ASP A 415 -18.97 -34.92 7.21
C ASP A 415 -17.65 -34.14 7.16
N ASP A 416 -17.66 -32.86 6.77
CA ASP A 416 -16.45 -32.03 6.60
C ASP A 416 -16.43 -30.80 7.54
N VAL A 417 -17.39 -30.69 8.45
CA VAL A 417 -17.50 -29.57 9.40
C VAL A 417 -16.31 -29.51 10.35
N GLU A 418 -15.83 -30.66 10.85
CA GLU A 418 -14.68 -30.70 11.76
C GLU A 418 -13.39 -30.27 11.06
N ASN A 419 -13.14 -30.74 9.83
CA ASN A 419 -11.98 -30.30 9.05
C ASN A 419 -12.05 -28.81 8.71
N SER A 420 -13.26 -28.30 8.48
CA SER A 420 -13.55 -26.89 8.26
C SER A 420 -13.15 -26.03 9.47
N TYR A 421 -13.51 -26.44 10.69
CA TYR A 421 -13.03 -25.78 11.92
C TYR A 421 -11.52 -25.85 12.06
N ARG A 422 -10.89 -27.01 11.81
CA ARG A 422 -9.43 -27.17 11.91
C ARG A 422 -8.68 -26.25 10.95
N LYS A 423 -9.14 -26.14 9.69
CA LYS A 423 -8.57 -25.23 8.69
C LYS A 423 -8.65 -23.77 9.15
N CYS A 424 -9.82 -23.32 9.57
CA CYS A 424 -10.01 -21.96 10.11
C CYS A 424 -9.12 -21.70 11.33
N TYR A 425 -8.98 -22.68 12.24
CA TYR A 425 -8.16 -22.55 13.43
C TYR A 425 -6.69 -22.38 13.09
N VAL A 426 -6.15 -23.22 12.20
CA VAL A 426 -4.76 -23.12 11.73
C VAL A 426 -4.51 -21.78 11.02
N MET A 427 -5.46 -21.34 10.19
CA MET A 427 -5.37 -20.05 9.51
C MET A 427 -5.30 -18.88 10.51
N LEU A 428 -6.16 -18.85 11.53
CA LEU A 428 -6.09 -17.83 12.57
C LEU A 428 -4.80 -17.93 13.40
N LEU A 429 -4.31 -19.13 13.71
CA LEU A 429 -3.03 -19.31 14.41
C LEU A 429 -1.85 -18.76 13.59
N LYS A 430 -1.83 -18.97 12.27
CA LYS A 430 -0.82 -18.40 11.37
C LYS A 430 -0.84 -16.86 11.44
N LEU A 431 -2.02 -16.25 11.42
CA LEU A 431 -2.18 -14.79 11.51
C LEU A 431 -1.77 -14.25 12.89
N ARG A 432 -2.06 -14.97 13.97
CA ARG A 432 -1.59 -14.62 15.32
C ARG A 432 -0.07 -14.65 15.41
N ALA A 433 0.57 -15.68 14.84
CA ALA A 433 2.02 -15.74 14.75
C ALA A 433 2.57 -14.56 13.92
N LYS A 434 1.92 -14.21 12.80
CA LYS A 434 2.31 -13.06 11.97
C LYS A 434 2.26 -11.74 12.76
N MET A 435 1.22 -11.52 13.55
CA MET A 435 1.12 -10.34 14.44
C MET A 435 2.23 -10.34 15.51
N LEU A 436 2.53 -11.50 16.11
CA LEU A 436 3.61 -11.64 17.09
C LEU A 436 4.98 -11.24 16.50
N TRP A 437 5.30 -11.75 15.31
CA TRP A 437 6.55 -11.43 14.61
C TRP A 437 6.60 -9.97 14.19
N ALA A 438 5.50 -9.44 13.65
CA ALA A 438 5.41 -8.03 13.27
C ALA A 438 5.63 -7.10 14.47
N ARG A 439 5.13 -7.48 15.66
CA ARG A 439 5.40 -6.75 16.91
C ARG A 439 6.88 -6.75 17.26
N ALA A 440 7.57 -7.88 17.09
CA ALA A 440 9.00 -8.02 17.32
C ALA A 440 9.88 -7.34 16.24
N GLY A 441 9.27 -6.78 15.19
CA GLY A 441 10.01 -6.17 14.07
C GLY A 441 10.54 -7.18 13.07
N ILE A 442 10.01 -8.41 13.08
CA ILE A 442 10.29 -9.44 12.10
C ILE A 442 9.10 -9.47 11.14
N TRP A 443 9.31 -9.07 9.90
CA TRP A 443 8.29 -9.14 8.85
C TRP A 443 8.76 -10.04 7.73
N ASP A 444 7.82 -10.84 7.25
CA ASP A 444 8.07 -11.91 6.30
C ASP A 444 7.82 -11.38 4.88
N ASN A 445 8.87 -11.36 4.05
CA ASN A 445 8.72 -11.27 2.61
C ASN A 445 8.52 -12.72 2.15
N GLY A 446 7.46 -13.03 1.40
CA GLY A 446 7.01 -14.40 1.08
C GLY A 446 8.03 -15.36 0.45
N GLU A 447 9.29 -14.95 0.28
CA GLU A 447 10.45 -15.76 -0.11
C GLU A 447 11.16 -16.43 1.08
N ASN A 448 10.98 -15.94 2.31
CA ASN A 448 11.69 -16.45 3.51
C ASN A 448 10.89 -17.46 4.33
N VAL A 449 9.62 -17.68 4.02
CA VAL A 449 8.83 -18.77 4.59
C VAL A 449 8.44 -19.72 3.48
N ILE A 450 8.95 -20.95 3.59
CA ILE A 450 8.38 -22.10 2.91
C ILE A 450 6.97 -22.26 3.47
N LEU A 451 6.01 -21.58 2.86
CA LEU A 451 4.60 -21.81 3.11
C LEU A 451 4.32 -23.22 2.62
N LEU A 452 4.07 -24.15 3.55
CA LEU A 452 3.40 -25.40 3.20
C LEU A 452 2.12 -25.01 2.47
N SER A 453 2.02 -25.38 1.20
CA SER A 453 0.83 -25.16 0.41
C SER A 453 -0.38 -25.77 1.14
N ASP A 454 -1.59 -25.28 0.88
CA ASP A 454 -2.78 -25.90 1.47
C ASP A 454 -2.89 -27.39 1.09
N GLU A 455 -2.33 -27.80 -0.05
CA GLU A 455 -2.14 -29.21 -0.42
C GLU A 455 -1.16 -29.93 0.51
N ASP A 456 -0.01 -29.34 0.82
CA ASP A 456 0.97 -29.95 1.73
C ASP A 456 0.42 -30.07 3.16
N LEU A 457 -0.32 -29.07 3.64
CA LEU A 457 -0.99 -29.09 4.93
C LEU A 457 -2.07 -30.19 4.97
N MET A 458 -2.89 -30.30 3.93
CA MET A 458 -3.93 -31.33 3.82
C MET A 458 -3.35 -32.73 3.62
N THR A 459 -2.17 -32.84 3.01
CA THR A 459 -1.44 -34.11 2.86
C THR A 459 -0.82 -34.55 4.18
N HIS A 460 -0.26 -33.61 4.96
CA HIS A 460 0.21 -33.87 6.31
C HIS A 460 -0.93 -34.23 7.27
N LEU A 461 -2.07 -33.54 7.20
CA LEU A 461 -3.24 -33.87 8.01
C LEU A 461 -3.83 -35.24 7.66
N ARG A 462 -3.87 -35.62 6.37
CA ARG A 462 -4.28 -36.97 5.93
C ARG A 462 -3.32 -38.08 6.39
N ARG A 463 -2.02 -37.79 6.49
CA ARG A 463 -1.02 -38.74 7.01
C ARG A 463 -1.11 -38.96 8.52
N LEU A 464 -1.41 -37.91 9.27
CA LEU A 464 -1.49 -37.97 10.73
C LEU A 464 -2.81 -38.54 11.24
N TYR A 465 -3.89 -38.41 10.46
CA TYR A 465 -5.22 -38.93 10.80
C TYR A 465 -5.86 -39.61 9.58
N PRO A 466 -5.50 -40.87 9.28
CA PRO A 466 -6.21 -41.64 8.26
C PRO A 466 -7.68 -41.80 8.70
N LYS A 467 -8.62 -41.64 7.76
CA LYS A 467 -10.04 -41.94 8.02
C LYS A 467 -10.17 -43.40 8.49
N PRO A 468 -11.08 -43.69 9.42
CA PRO A 468 -11.32 -45.06 9.88
C PRO A 468 -11.75 -45.99 8.74
#